data_AF-A0A821WIQ2-F1
#
_entry.id   AF-A0A821WIQ2-F1
#
_cell.length_a   1.000
_cell.length_b   1.000
_cell.length_c   1.000
_cell.angle_alpha   90.00
_cell.angle_beta   90.00
_cell.angle_gamma   90.00
#
_symmetry.space_group_name_H-M   'P 1'
#
loop_
_entity.id
_entity.type
_entity.pdbx_description
1 polymer ?
#
loop_
_entity_poly.entity_id
_entity_poly.type
_entity_poly.pdbx_seq_one_letter_code
_entity_poly.pdbx_strand_id
1 'polypeptide(L)' 'PTAIFWPRDDWLADPDDVAFIFDNIKNLISGKYIYDYNHLDFVWAIIANKIIYQGLITQMQKYHPEK' A
#
# COMPACT_ATOMS: atom_id res chain seq x y z
N PRO A 1 1.61 13.57 -3.21
CA PRO A 1 0.94 12.86 -2.09
C PRO A 1 1.25 11.38 -2.23
N THR A 2 1.56 10.69 -1.15
CA THR A 2 1.97 9.27 -1.20
C THR A 2 1.06 8.42 -0.32
N ALA A 3 0.49 7.36 -0.88
CA ALA A 3 -0.22 6.33 -0.11
C ALA A 3 0.62 5.05 -0.13
N ILE A 4 0.78 4.41 1.02
CA ILE A 4 1.58 3.19 1.20
C ILE A 4 0.65 2.05 1.60
N PHE A 5 0.86 0.89 1.01
CA PHE A 5 0.25 -0.38 1.36
C PHE A 5 1.39 -1.32 1.75
N TRP A 6 1.29 -1.98 2.90
CA TRP A 6 2.39 -2.78 3.44
C TRP A 6 1.83 -3.92 4.30
N PRO A 7 2.48 -5.09 4.37
CA PRO A 7 2.08 -6.15 5.26
C PRO A 7 3.19 -6.51 6.25
N ARG A 8 2.91 -7.43 7.17
CA ARG A 8 3.92 -7.81 8.19
C ARG A 8 4.90 -8.85 7.66
N ASP A 9 4.41 -9.77 6.83
CA ASP A 9 5.15 -10.95 6.38
C ASP A 9 5.86 -10.70 5.04
N ASP A 10 6.10 -9.43 4.70
CA ASP A 10 6.98 -9.06 3.59
C ASP A 10 8.44 -9.17 4.04
N TRP A 11 9.18 -10.11 3.46
CA TRP A 11 10.59 -10.31 3.77
C TRP A 11 11.54 -9.39 3.00
N LEU A 12 11.06 -8.72 1.95
CA LEU A 12 11.87 -7.82 1.13
C LEU A 12 11.68 -6.35 1.51
N ALA A 13 10.44 -5.96 1.80
CA ALA A 13 10.07 -4.66 2.35
C ALA A 13 9.50 -4.85 3.76
N ASP A 14 10.36 -5.22 4.69
CA ASP A 14 9.95 -5.62 6.03
C ASP A 14 9.42 -4.45 6.87
N PRO A 15 8.70 -4.73 7.98
CA PRO A 15 8.08 -3.70 8.79
C PRO A 15 9.02 -2.64 9.36
N ASP A 16 10.28 -2.97 9.64
CA ASP A 16 11.23 -2.00 10.22
C ASP A 16 11.64 -0.97 9.15
N ASP A 17 11.91 -1.43 7.93
CA ASP A 17 12.18 -0.55 6.79
C ASP A 17 10.95 0.30 6.42
N VAL A 18 9.74 -0.26 6.47
CA VAL A 18 8.50 0.48 6.24
C VAL A 18 8.28 1.55 7.32
N ALA A 19 8.56 1.23 8.59
CA ALA A 19 8.49 2.20 9.68
C ALA A 19 9.46 3.36 9.47
N PHE A 20 10.70 3.07 9.05
CA PHE A 20 11.67 4.10 8.69
C PHE A 20 11.15 5.01 7.56
N ILE A 21 10.50 4.44 6.52
CA ILE A 21 9.90 5.22 5.44
C ILE A 21 8.78 6.12 5.97
N PHE A 22 7.92 5.64 6.86
CA PHE A 22 6.85 6.44 7.44
C PHE A 22 7.35 7.66 8.21
N ASP A 23 8.47 7.52 8.93
CA ASP A 23 9.07 8.62 9.69
C ASP A 23 9.71 9.68 8.78
N ASN A 24 10.13 9.30 7.56
CA ASN A 24 10.94 10.16 6.70
C ASN A 24 10.20 10.71 5.47
N ILE A 25 9.08 10.10 5.07
CA ILE A 25 8.37 10.48 3.85
C ILE A 25 7.51 11.73 4.03
N LYS A 26 7.67 12.71 3.13
CA LYS A 26 6.84 13.91 3.11
C LYS A 26 5.53 13.66 2.37
N ASN A 27 4.45 14.28 2.83
CA ASN A 27 3.11 14.19 2.23
C ASN A 27 2.52 12.77 2.18
N LEU A 28 2.73 11.98 3.25
CA LEU A 28 2.03 10.72 3.46
C LEU A 28 0.53 10.98 3.67
N ILE A 29 -0.30 10.42 2.79
CA ILE A 29 -1.77 10.55 2.86
C ILE A 29 -2.44 9.32 3.44
N SER A 30 -1.77 8.16 3.44
CA SER A 30 -2.29 6.89 3.96
C SER A 30 -1.16 5.88 4.15
N GLY A 31 -1.23 5.09 5.23
CA GLY A 31 -0.44 3.88 5.45
C GLY A 31 -1.37 2.71 5.78
N LYS A 32 -1.71 1.87 4.80
CA LYS A 32 -2.65 0.76 4.95
C LYS A 32 -1.89 -0.53 5.21
N TYR A 33 -2.07 -1.07 6.41
CA TYR A 33 -1.58 -2.39 6.78
C TYR A 33 -2.47 -3.51 6.19
N ILE A 34 -1.86 -4.59 5.72
CA ILE A 34 -2.54 -5.76 5.17
C ILE A 34 -2.06 -7.00 5.92
N TYR A 35 -2.97 -7.66 6.62
CA TYR A 35 -2.62 -8.71 7.59
C TYR A 35 -2.06 -9.99 6.94
N ASP A 36 -2.70 -10.52 5.89
CA ASP A 36 -2.35 -11.82 5.28
C ASP A 36 -1.62 -11.70 3.92
N TYR A 37 -0.67 -10.76 3.81
CA TYR A 37 0.11 -10.53 2.59
C TYR A 37 1.60 -10.70 2.84
N ASN A 38 2.32 -11.19 1.84
CA ASN A 38 3.76 -11.05 1.70
C ASN A 38 4.10 -10.12 0.52
N HIS A 39 5.38 -10.11 0.12
CA HIS A 39 5.88 -9.28 -0.96
C HIS A 39 5.17 -9.49 -2.32
N LEU A 40 4.90 -10.74 -2.70
CA LEU A 40 4.38 -11.08 -4.02
C LEU A 40 2.86 -10.93 -4.12
N ASP A 41 2.17 -10.94 -2.98
CA ASP A 41 0.71 -10.86 -2.92
C ASP A 41 0.16 -9.53 -3.47
N PHE A 42 0.98 -8.47 -3.47
CA PHE A 42 0.62 -7.19 -4.09
C PHE A 42 0.37 -7.28 -5.60
N VAL A 43 0.94 -8.29 -6.27
CA VAL A 43 0.82 -8.46 -7.73
C VAL A 43 0.11 -9.78 -8.08
N TRP A 44 0.36 -10.84 -7.31
CA TRP A 44 -0.04 -12.21 -7.66
C TRP A 44 -1.13 -12.82 -6.78
N ALA A 45 -1.55 -12.18 -5.69
CA ALA A 45 -2.64 -12.73 -4.90
C ALA A 45 -3.93 -12.79 -5.74
N ILE A 46 -4.59 -13.94 -5.70
CA ILE A 46 -5.87 -14.20 -6.41
C ILE A 46 -6.94 -13.15 -6.03
N ILE A 47 -6.84 -12.57 -4.83
CA ILE A 47 -7.78 -11.61 -4.28
C ILE A 47 -7.23 -10.16 -4.20
N ALA A 48 -6.09 -9.85 -4.82
CA ALA A 48 -5.49 -8.50 -4.80
C ALA A 48 -6.44 -7.41 -5.30
N ASN A 49 -7.25 -7.71 -6.31
CA ASN A 49 -8.26 -6.78 -6.80
C ASN A 49 -9.27 -6.35 -5.73
N LYS A 50 -9.66 -7.26 -4.84
CA LYS A 50 -10.63 -7.02 -3.77
C LYS A 50 -10.00 -6.33 -2.56
N ILE A 51 -8.74 -6.64 -2.24
CA ILE A 51 -8.10 -6.17 -1.00
C ILE A 51 -7.38 -4.83 -1.17
N ILE A 52 -6.67 -4.63 -2.29
CA ILE A 52 -5.81 -3.47 -2.52
C ILE A 52 -6.22 -2.60 -3.70
N TYR A 53 -6.54 -3.17 -4.87
CA TYR A 53 -6.69 -2.36 -6.09
C TYR A 53 -7.89 -1.43 -6.04
N GLN A 54 -9.01 -1.85 -5.43
CA GLN A 54 -10.16 -0.96 -5.26
C GLN A 54 -9.78 0.29 -4.45
N GLY A 55 -9.02 0.12 -3.36
CA GLY A 55 -8.53 1.23 -2.54
C GLY A 55 -7.55 2.12 -3.28
N LEU A 56 -6.64 1.53 -4.07
CA LEU A 56 -5.71 2.25 -4.94
C LEU A 56 -6.47 3.14 -5.94
N ILE A 57 -7.43 2.59 -6.67
CA ILE A 57 -8.23 3.33 -7.68
C ILE A 57 -9.00 4.47 -7.01
N THR A 58 -9.60 4.24 -5.84
CA THR A 58 -10.28 5.31 -5.08
C THR A 58 -9.33 6.45 -4.71
N GLN A 59 -8.10 6.14 -4.31
CA GLN A 59 -7.09 7.20 -4.07
C GLN A 59 -6.74 7.93 -5.36
N MET A 60 -6.53 7.21 -6.46
CA MET A 60 -6.22 7.83 -7.76
C MET A 60 -7.34 8.78 -8.20
N GLN A 61 -8.60 8.35 -8.15
CA GLN A 61 -9.76 9.18 -8.51
C GLN A 61 -9.90 10.42 -7.61
N LYS A 62 -9.59 10.29 -6.31
CA LYS A 62 -9.64 11.42 -5.37
C LYS A 62 -8.63 12.52 -5.72
N TYR A 63 -7.42 12.15 -6.17
CA TYR A 63 -6.35 13.11 -6.48
C TYR A 63 -6.20 13.45 -7.97
N HIS A 64 -6.78 12.63 -8.85
CA HIS A 64 -6.81 12.78 -10.30
C HIS A 64 -8.20 12.44 -10.83
N PRO A 65 -9.23 13.26 -10.52
CA PRO A 65 -10.57 13.04 -11.05
C PRO A 65 -10.54 13.12 -12.57
N GLU A 66 -11.28 12.22 -13.23
CA GLU A 66 -11.56 12.35 -14.65
C GLU A 66 -12.31 13.67 -14.88
N LYS A 67 -11.97 14.38 -15.96
CA LYS A 67 -12.60 15.66 -16.31
C LYS A 67 -14.07 15.52 -16.63
#